data_AF-A0A946XPC6-F1
#
_entry.id   AF-A0A946XPC6-F1
#
_cell.length_a   1.000
_cell.length_b   1.000
_cell.length_c   1.000
_cell.angle_alpha   90.00
_cell.angle_beta   90.00
_cell.angle_gamma   90.00
#
_symmetry.space_group_name_H-M   'P 1'
#
loop_
_entity.id
_entity.type
_entity.pdbx_description
1 polymer ?
#
loop_
_entity_poly.entity_id
_entity_poly.type
_entity_poly.pdbx_seq_one_letter_code
_entity_poly.pdbx_strand_id
1 'polypeptide(L)'
;MFLNKIIVPAALVAGALTLTPSAIALADGIVATVVNSPLSAAGTVRGAHAGINIYLQSNQAKGIEFFDPKVPGYGIPAGGRIEIEMGKGFERDWDVPLSQAAIMLVSGAPQQGLPGKAVGYTVSEGKNENTFAIKAKSPNGLPAAMIKSPAPGSKMDKVPNRGIKVFHVGFLQSAFLNKGKEGTINVRFIDGKSKVQAKGSYTVNFLDKPRPHILPTNFPNKVRNHNWQRVKAGSVLGKTAGTVPITLMLYDRATGPAKKMVKFKRGIVGAGVLSTQQLRKINYKLPSAIGHFNGGLIIKDKNGDGKLDPKTDQIIGGVIGSAPPGAKGQELKSASENGKLMLSVPAQKIVPKPGKRFGGAIMTLEFTAGNKPGFYRPTLALLADPNDLSSGDGSTYAYTIIVE
;
A
#
# COMPACT_ATOMS: atom_id res chain seq x y z
N MET A 1 68.81 8.27 -15.57
CA MET A 1 68.75 7.12 -14.64
C MET A 1 67.43 6.42 -14.89
N PHE A 2 67.46 5.44 -15.79
CA PHE A 2 66.30 4.73 -16.32
C PHE A 2 66.22 3.33 -15.70
N LEU A 3 64.97 2.91 -15.47
CA LEU A 3 64.42 1.55 -15.34
C LEU A 3 65.38 0.40 -14.98
N ASN A 4 65.03 -0.34 -13.92
CA ASN A 4 65.24 -1.78 -13.88
C ASN A 4 63.88 -2.49 -13.75
N LYS A 5 63.51 -3.22 -14.80
CA LYS A 5 62.55 -4.33 -14.74
C LYS A 5 63.32 -5.56 -14.29
N ILE A 6 62.82 -6.25 -13.26
CA ILE A 6 63.12 -7.66 -13.03
C ILE A 6 61.76 -8.37 -12.95
N ILE A 7 61.57 -9.32 -13.86
CA ILE A 7 60.52 -10.35 -13.81
C ILE A 7 61.23 -11.61 -13.32
N VAL A 8 60.72 -12.22 -12.24
CA VAL A 8 61.01 -13.61 -11.84
C VAL A 8 59.70 -14.22 -11.25
N PRO A 9 59.42 -15.52 -11.47
CA PRO A 9 58.08 -16.03 -11.68
C PRO A 9 57.39 -16.60 -10.43
N ALA A 10 56.14 -17.00 -10.66
CA ALA A 10 55.14 -17.50 -9.74
C ALA A 10 55.58 -18.66 -8.83
N ALA A 11 55.20 -18.55 -7.55
CA ALA A 11 54.98 -19.68 -6.67
C ALA A 11 53.49 -19.75 -6.32
N LEU A 12 52.86 -20.85 -6.73
CA LEU A 12 51.51 -21.25 -6.39
C LEU A 12 51.45 -21.56 -4.89
N VAL A 13 50.70 -20.77 -4.11
CA VAL A 13 50.27 -21.17 -2.77
C VAL A 13 48.76 -21.40 -2.82
N ALA A 14 48.40 -22.68 -2.82
CA ALA A 14 47.03 -23.13 -2.64
C ALA A 14 46.57 -22.80 -1.20
N GLY A 15 46.04 -21.60 -1.01
CA GLY A 15 45.36 -21.19 0.21
C GLY A 15 43.90 -21.64 0.17
N ALA A 16 43.58 -22.69 0.93
CA ALA A 16 42.21 -23.09 1.19
C ALA A 16 41.43 -21.93 1.82
N LEU A 17 40.55 -21.28 1.04
CA LEU A 17 39.54 -20.37 1.56
C LEU A 17 38.52 -21.20 2.35
N THR A 18 38.72 -21.26 3.65
CA THR A 18 37.68 -21.63 4.61
C THR A 18 36.58 -20.57 4.55
N LEU A 19 35.50 -20.89 3.84
CA LEU A 19 34.25 -20.14 3.87
C LEU A 19 33.67 -20.20 5.28
N THR A 20 34.05 -19.27 6.15
CA THR A 20 33.31 -19.02 7.39
C THR A 20 31.90 -18.60 7.02
N PRO A 21 30.84 -19.26 7.53
CA PRO A 21 29.47 -18.85 7.26
C PRO A 21 29.27 -17.43 7.79
N SER A 22 29.07 -16.48 6.87
CA SER A 22 28.78 -15.10 7.21
C SER A 22 27.56 -15.09 8.15
N ALA A 23 27.75 -14.60 9.36
CA ALA A 23 26.65 -14.37 10.28
C ALA A 23 25.63 -13.47 9.56
N ILE A 24 24.46 -14.04 9.22
CA ILE A 24 23.35 -13.28 8.66
C ILE A 24 23.04 -12.17 9.66
N ALA A 25 23.35 -10.93 9.29
CA ALA A 25 23.10 -9.77 10.12
C ALA A 25 21.58 -9.66 10.38
N LEU A 26 21.22 -9.46 11.64
CA LEU A 26 19.84 -9.19 12.06
C LEU A 26 19.30 -7.96 11.30
N ALA A 27 18.16 -8.10 10.63
CA ALA A 27 17.46 -6.94 10.10
C ALA A 27 16.61 -6.30 11.21
N ASP A 28 16.96 -5.09 11.65
CA ASP A 28 16.19 -4.32 12.63
C ASP A 28 15.35 -3.23 11.94
N GLY A 29 14.29 -2.78 12.59
CA GLY A 29 13.41 -1.73 12.06
C GLY A 29 12.63 -2.14 10.80
N ILE A 30 12.26 -3.41 10.67
CA ILE A 30 11.59 -3.92 9.45
C ILE A 30 10.15 -3.43 9.26
N VAL A 31 9.53 -2.85 10.28
CA VAL A 31 8.19 -2.25 10.15
C VAL A 31 8.37 -0.79 9.73
N ALA A 32 7.99 -0.48 8.50
CA ALA A 32 8.14 0.86 7.93
C ALA A 32 7.04 1.81 8.44
N THR A 33 5.80 1.34 8.40
CA THR A 33 4.63 2.10 8.84
C THR A 33 3.42 1.19 9.06
N VAL A 34 2.44 1.69 9.80
CA VAL A 34 1.14 1.06 10.00
C VAL A 34 0.06 2.04 9.56
N VAL A 35 -0.79 1.60 8.64
CA VAL A 35 -1.87 2.42 8.07
C VAL A 35 -3.19 1.68 8.15
N ASN A 36 -4.29 2.40 7.96
CA ASN A 36 -5.61 1.80 7.84
C ASN A 36 -5.67 0.80 6.67
N SER A 37 -6.29 -0.35 6.90
CA SER A 37 -6.49 -1.40 5.90
C SER A 37 -7.43 -0.93 4.79
N PRO A 38 -7.19 -1.30 3.50
CA PRO A 38 -8.07 -0.98 2.37
C PRO A 38 -9.48 -1.60 2.46
N LEU A 39 -9.73 -2.44 3.46
CA LEU A 39 -10.98 -3.16 3.67
C LEU A 39 -11.74 -2.67 4.91
N SER A 40 -11.29 -1.58 5.53
CA SER A 40 -11.94 -0.94 6.67
C SER A 40 -11.99 0.57 6.49
N ALA A 41 -13.07 1.20 6.90
CA ALA A 41 -13.20 2.66 6.90
C ALA A 41 -12.74 3.31 8.22
N ALA A 42 -12.43 2.51 9.25
CA ALA A 42 -12.21 3.00 10.61
C ALA A 42 -11.20 2.17 11.42
N GLY A 43 -10.38 1.36 10.75
CA GLY A 43 -9.51 0.37 11.39
C GLY A 43 -8.37 0.96 12.24
N THR A 44 -8.18 2.27 12.21
CA THR A 44 -7.23 3.04 13.04
C THR A 44 -7.94 4.04 13.97
N VAL A 45 -9.28 3.99 14.07
CA VAL A 45 -10.06 4.87 14.94
C VAL A 45 -10.11 4.28 16.35
N ARG A 46 -9.99 5.14 17.37
CA ARG A 46 -10.11 4.75 18.78
C ARG A 46 -11.48 4.09 19.05
N GLY A 47 -11.45 2.99 19.77
CA GLY A 47 -12.61 2.19 20.16
C GLY A 47 -13.18 1.30 19.06
N ALA A 48 -12.72 1.44 17.81
CA ALA A 48 -13.12 0.58 16.71
C ALA A 48 -12.26 -0.69 16.68
N HIS A 49 -12.77 -1.72 16.02
CA HIS A 49 -11.98 -2.90 15.68
C HIS A 49 -10.80 -2.53 14.78
N ALA A 50 -9.63 -3.08 15.11
CA ALA A 50 -8.41 -2.91 14.34
C ALA A 50 -8.61 -3.44 12.91
N GLY A 51 -8.22 -2.63 11.94
CA GLY A 51 -8.22 -3.00 10.53
C GLY A 51 -7.05 -2.27 9.90
N ILE A 52 -5.89 -2.90 9.91
CA ILE A 52 -4.63 -2.23 9.62
C ILE A 52 -3.78 -3.03 8.65
N ASN A 53 -2.95 -2.31 7.92
CA ASN A 53 -1.84 -2.87 7.18
C ASN A 53 -0.53 -2.51 7.88
N ILE A 54 0.30 -3.51 8.11
CA ILE A 54 1.66 -3.36 8.62
C ILE A 54 2.59 -3.45 7.40
N TYR A 55 3.15 -2.32 6.98
CA TYR A 55 4.04 -2.24 5.83
C TYR A 55 5.46 -2.56 6.26
N LEU A 56 6.10 -3.48 5.55
CA LEU A 56 7.47 -3.88 5.84
C LEU A 56 8.48 -3.10 5.00
N GLN A 57 9.75 -3.17 5.40
CA GLN A 57 10.91 -2.70 4.67
C GLN A 57 12.11 -3.60 4.97
N SER A 58 13.22 -3.42 4.26
CA SER A 58 14.50 -4.05 4.56
C SER A 58 15.63 -3.02 4.67
N ASN A 59 16.81 -3.46 5.11
CA ASN A 59 18.00 -2.61 5.15
C ASN A 59 18.42 -2.15 3.74
N GLN A 60 18.19 -3.00 2.73
CA GLN A 60 18.57 -2.74 1.34
C GLN A 60 17.53 -1.89 0.59
N ALA A 61 16.27 -1.91 1.01
CA ALA A 61 15.20 -1.12 0.39
C ALA A 61 14.23 -0.65 1.47
N LYS A 62 14.25 0.67 1.73
CA LYS A 62 13.46 1.32 2.78
C LYS A 62 12.19 1.94 2.22
N GLY A 63 11.14 2.01 3.05
CA GLY A 63 9.87 2.66 2.70
C GLY A 63 9.29 2.18 1.37
N ILE A 64 8.95 3.12 0.49
CA ILE A 64 8.29 2.81 -0.79
C ILE A 64 9.15 1.93 -1.71
N GLU A 65 10.48 2.04 -1.68
CA GLU A 65 11.37 1.26 -2.55
C GLU A 65 11.29 -0.25 -2.29
N PHE A 66 10.95 -0.66 -1.06
CA PHE A 66 10.70 -2.07 -0.75
C PHE A 66 9.54 -2.65 -1.55
N PHE A 67 8.65 -1.80 -2.07
CA PHE A 67 7.49 -2.20 -2.85
C PHE A 67 7.77 -2.33 -4.35
N ASP A 68 8.98 -2.02 -4.85
CA ASP A 68 9.36 -2.36 -6.22
C ASP A 68 9.21 -3.88 -6.41
N PRO A 69 8.46 -4.37 -7.41
CA PRO A 69 8.33 -5.80 -7.69
C PRO A 69 9.67 -6.53 -7.91
N LYS A 70 10.74 -5.81 -8.27
CA LYS A 70 12.11 -6.36 -8.37
C LYS A 70 12.74 -6.66 -7.00
N VAL A 71 12.32 -5.97 -5.95
CA VAL A 71 12.79 -6.20 -4.59
C VAL A 71 11.96 -7.34 -3.98
N PRO A 72 12.55 -8.48 -3.60
CA PRO A 72 11.82 -9.53 -2.91
C PRO A 72 11.40 -9.08 -1.50
N GLY A 73 10.19 -9.48 -1.09
CA GLY A 73 9.76 -9.36 0.30
C GLY A 73 10.40 -10.41 1.21
N TYR A 74 9.80 -10.64 2.37
CA TYR A 74 10.25 -11.65 3.33
C TYR A 74 9.70 -13.05 2.99
N GLY A 75 10.42 -14.08 3.43
CA GLY A 75 9.97 -15.47 3.43
C GLY A 75 9.54 -15.94 4.83
N ILE A 76 8.98 -17.15 4.94
CA ILE A 76 8.82 -17.84 6.22
C ILE A 76 10.03 -18.75 6.42
N PRO A 77 10.84 -18.59 7.48
CA PRO A 77 12.05 -19.41 7.68
C PRO A 77 11.75 -20.91 7.81
N ALA A 78 12.68 -21.75 7.36
CA ALA A 78 12.62 -23.21 7.52
C ALA A 78 12.59 -23.59 9.00
N GLY A 79 11.66 -24.49 9.37
CA GLY A 79 11.36 -24.85 10.77
C GLY A 79 10.91 -23.68 11.67
N GLY A 80 10.84 -22.47 11.14
CA GLY A 80 10.64 -21.24 11.90
C GLY A 80 9.21 -20.71 11.84
N ARG A 81 9.04 -19.44 12.19
CA ARG A 81 7.76 -18.75 12.19
C ARG A 81 7.91 -17.23 12.06
N ILE A 82 6.82 -16.58 11.72
CA ILE A 82 6.64 -15.14 11.89
C ILE A 82 5.75 -14.93 13.11
N GLU A 83 6.09 -13.97 13.94
CA GLU A 83 5.26 -13.51 15.05
C GLU A 83 4.85 -12.05 14.81
N ILE A 84 3.56 -11.75 15.00
CA ILE A 84 3.02 -10.41 14.93
C ILE A 84 2.22 -10.18 16.21
N GLU A 85 2.79 -9.38 17.10
CA GLU A 85 2.20 -9.04 18.38
C GLU A 85 1.43 -7.73 18.27
N MET A 86 0.16 -7.76 18.68
CA MET A 86 -0.67 -6.59 18.88
C MET A 86 -0.53 -6.17 20.35
N GLY A 87 0.43 -5.28 20.63
CA GLY A 87 0.85 -4.93 21.98
C GLY A 87 -0.04 -3.88 22.66
N LYS A 88 0.58 -3.05 23.52
CA LYS A 88 -0.08 -1.95 24.26
C LYS A 88 -1.04 -1.19 23.35
N GLY A 89 -2.23 -0.87 23.83
CA GLY A 89 -3.25 -0.13 23.07
C GLY A 89 -4.12 -0.99 22.16
N PHE A 90 -3.87 -2.29 22.05
CA PHE A 90 -4.82 -3.23 21.46
C PHE A 90 -5.45 -4.09 22.55
N GLU A 91 -6.77 -4.23 22.52
CA GLU A 91 -7.53 -5.13 23.40
C GLU A 91 -8.00 -6.34 22.59
N ARG A 92 -7.78 -7.54 23.11
CA ARG A 92 -8.16 -8.80 22.49
C ARG A 92 -9.68 -8.97 22.46
N ASP A 93 -10.23 -9.27 21.29
CA ASP A 93 -11.62 -9.71 21.11
C ASP A 93 -11.69 -11.25 21.13
N TRP A 94 -11.91 -11.81 22.31
CA TRP A 94 -11.83 -13.26 22.57
C TRP A 94 -12.81 -14.11 21.75
N ASP A 95 -13.88 -13.53 21.22
CA ASP A 95 -14.84 -14.22 20.35
C ASP A 95 -14.29 -14.49 18.94
N VAL A 96 -13.16 -13.85 18.60
CA VAL A 96 -12.52 -13.98 17.29
C VAL A 96 -11.18 -14.70 17.44
N PRO A 97 -10.97 -15.89 16.85
CA PRO A 97 -9.71 -16.61 16.95
C PRO A 97 -8.60 -15.97 16.10
N LEU A 98 -7.36 -16.05 16.57
CA LEU A 98 -6.17 -15.68 15.79
C LEU A 98 -5.92 -16.70 14.67
N SER A 99 -6.51 -16.42 13.50
CA SER A 99 -6.60 -17.36 12.38
C SER A 99 -6.38 -16.68 11.03
N GLN A 100 -6.41 -17.47 9.95
CA GLN A 100 -6.38 -16.96 8.56
C GLN A 100 -7.55 -16.04 8.20
N ALA A 101 -8.63 -16.04 8.99
CA ALA A 101 -9.70 -15.07 8.83
C ALA A 101 -9.32 -13.71 9.44
N ALA A 102 -8.50 -13.67 10.49
CA ALA A 102 -8.13 -12.43 11.16
C ALA A 102 -6.92 -11.72 10.50
N ILE A 103 -6.08 -12.44 9.76
CA ILE A 103 -4.89 -11.88 9.10
C ILE A 103 -4.64 -12.50 7.73
N MET A 104 -4.13 -11.69 6.80
CA MET A 104 -3.73 -12.12 5.46
C MET A 104 -2.32 -11.62 5.14
N LEU A 105 -1.46 -12.51 4.63
CA LEU A 105 -0.18 -12.11 4.04
C LEU A 105 -0.41 -11.46 2.67
N VAL A 106 0.38 -10.45 2.33
CA VAL A 106 0.21 -9.70 1.09
C VAL A 106 1.56 -9.44 0.41
N SER A 107 1.56 -9.61 -0.91
CA SER A 107 2.67 -9.27 -1.80
C SER A 107 2.35 -7.92 -2.48
N GLY A 108 3.25 -6.94 -2.33
CA GLY A 108 3.16 -5.64 -3.01
C GLY A 108 2.10 -4.64 -2.48
N ALA A 109 2.10 -3.46 -3.10
CA ALA A 109 1.13 -2.38 -2.91
C ALA A 109 0.86 -1.70 -4.27
N PRO A 110 -0.35 -1.77 -4.85
CA PRO A 110 -1.59 -2.34 -4.30
C PRO A 110 -1.49 -3.82 -3.98
N GLN A 111 -2.31 -4.23 -3.02
CA GLN A 111 -2.21 -5.52 -2.36
C GLN A 111 -2.54 -6.68 -3.30
N GLN A 112 -1.63 -7.64 -3.44
CA GLN A 112 -1.91 -8.95 -4.01
C GLN A 112 -1.89 -9.98 -2.87
N GLY A 113 -3.08 -10.45 -2.47
CA GLY A 113 -3.21 -11.37 -1.35
C GLY A 113 -2.44 -12.69 -1.57
N LEU A 114 -1.95 -13.26 -0.47
CA LEU A 114 -1.26 -14.53 -0.40
C LEU A 114 -2.08 -15.48 0.50
N PRO A 115 -3.16 -16.12 0.02
CA PRO A 115 -3.99 -16.99 0.85
C PRO A 115 -3.21 -18.22 1.32
N GLY A 116 -3.26 -18.55 2.61
CA GLY A 116 -2.48 -19.66 3.17
C GLY A 116 -2.76 -21.02 2.55
N LYS A 117 -3.99 -21.29 2.09
CA LYS A 117 -4.32 -22.51 1.35
C LYS A 117 -3.53 -22.62 0.03
N ALA A 118 -3.32 -21.51 -0.67
CA ALA A 118 -2.64 -21.48 -1.96
C ALA A 118 -1.11 -21.38 -1.81
N VAL A 119 -0.63 -20.65 -0.80
CA VAL A 119 0.81 -20.36 -0.62
C VAL A 119 1.49 -21.38 0.31
N GLY A 120 0.73 -22.08 1.16
CA GLY A 120 1.26 -23.16 1.99
C GLY A 120 1.69 -22.72 3.40
N TYR A 121 0.93 -21.84 4.05
CA TYR A 121 1.17 -21.45 5.45
C TYR A 121 -0.10 -21.54 6.31
N THR A 122 0.09 -21.59 7.62
CA THR A 122 -0.96 -21.54 8.65
C THR A 122 -0.79 -20.31 9.53
N VAL A 123 -1.90 -19.92 10.17
CA VAL A 123 -1.94 -18.88 11.20
C VAL A 123 -2.58 -19.51 12.42
N SER A 124 -1.98 -19.29 13.58
CA SER A 124 -2.50 -19.68 14.88
C SER A 124 -2.20 -18.58 15.90
N GLU A 125 -2.69 -18.78 17.13
CA GLU A 125 -2.19 -18.05 18.28
C GLU A 125 -0.72 -18.42 18.57
N GLY A 126 0.05 -17.43 19.01
CA GLY A 126 1.42 -17.58 19.48
C GLY A 126 1.50 -17.94 20.96
N LYS A 127 2.70 -17.82 21.54
CA LYS A 127 2.87 -18.07 22.99
C LYS A 127 2.19 -17.01 23.87
N ASN A 128 2.05 -15.81 23.33
CA ASN A 128 1.29 -14.71 23.92
C ASN A 128 -0.04 -14.64 23.17
N GLU A 129 -1.14 -14.55 23.91
CA GLU A 129 -2.54 -14.49 23.43
C GLU A 129 -2.83 -13.34 22.45
N ASN A 130 -1.98 -12.30 22.43
CA ASN A 130 -2.05 -11.17 21.51
C ASN A 130 -1.14 -11.30 20.28
N THR A 131 -0.56 -12.48 20.06
CA THR A 131 0.41 -12.72 18.98
C THR A 131 -0.14 -13.67 17.94
N PHE A 132 -0.18 -13.24 16.67
CA PHE A 132 -0.31 -14.17 15.55
C PHE A 132 0.99 -14.92 15.34
N ALA A 133 0.93 -16.25 15.26
CA ALA A 133 2.03 -17.11 14.84
C ALA A 133 1.75 -17.66 13.43
N ILE A 134 2.67 -17.40 12.50
CA ILE A 134 2.53 -17.81 11.09
C ILE A 134 3.64 -18.78 10.74
N LYS A 135 3.28 -19.99 10.30
CA LYS A 135 4.21 -21.08 10.00
C LYS A 135 4.03 -21.59 8.59
N ALA A 136 5.13 -21.96 7.94
CA ALA A 136 5.06 -22.73 6.71
C ALA A 136 4.50 -24.13 7.01
N LYS A 137 3.72 -24.69 6.09
CA LYS A 137 3.33 -26.11 6.14
C LYS A 137 4.50 -27.02 5.78
N SER A 138 5.40 -26.54 4.92
CA SER A 138 6.61 -27.26 4.53
C SER A 138 7.69 -27.10 5.61
N PRO A 139 8.43 -28.18 5.95
CA PRO A 139 9.56 -28.09 6.88
C PRO A 139 10.69 -27.20 6.33
N ASN A 140 10.79 -27.09 5.00
CA ASN A 140 11.79 -26.25 4.32
C ASN A 140 11.46 -24.75 4.35
N GLY A 141 10.36 -24.35 5.02
CA GLY A 141 9.90 -22.98 5.05
C GLY A 141 9.26 -22.55 3.73
N LEU A 142 9.16 -21.24 3.54
CA LEU A 142 8.71 -20.61 2.30
C LEU A 142 9.68 -19.49 1.92
N PRO A 143 10.68 -19.75 1.06
CA PRO A 143 11.58 -18.72 0.56
C PRO A 143 10.81 -17.61 -0.15
N ALA A 144 11.23 -16.35 0.03
CA ALA A 144 10.57 -15.18 -0.57
C ALA A 144 10.36 -15.31 -2.09
N ALA A 145 11.33 -15.89 -2.80
CA ALA A 145 11.28 -16.11 -4.25
C ALA A 145 10.14 -17.07 -4.69
N MET A 146 9.73 -17.98 -3.80
CA MET A 146 8.65 -18.95 -4.04
C MET A 146 7.27 -18.39 -3.68
N ILE A 147 7.21 -17.36 -2.85
CA ILE A 147 5.96 -16.72 -2.44
C ILE A 147 5.47 -15.79 -3.55
N LYS A 148 4.50 -16.25 -4.33
CA LYS A 148 3.83 -15.50 -5.39
C LYS A 148 2.32 -15.48 -5.15
N SER A 149 1.67 -14.36 -5.48
CA SER A 149 0.21 -14.29 -5.38
C SER A 149 -0.46 -15.18 -6.44
N PRO A 150 -1.47 -15.98 -6.06
CA PRO A 150 -2.28 -16.75 -7.01
C PRO A 150 -3.29 -15.88 -7.78
N ALA A 151 -3.39 -14.58 -7.47
CA ALA A 151 -4.30 -13.68 -8.14
C ALA A 151 -4.04 -13.65 -9.66
N PRO A 152 -5.08 -13.64 -10.52
CA PRO A 152 -4.89 -13.69 -11.97
C PRO A 152 -3.95 -12.61 -12.50
N GLY A 153 -4.10 -11.37 -12.02
CA GLY A 153 -3.28 -10.23 -12.44
C GLY A 153 -1.80 -10.37 -12.10
N SER A 154 -1.44 -11.10 -11.05
CA SER A 154 -0.05 -11.37 -10.67
C SER A 154 0.73 -12.04 -11.81
N LYS A 155 0.09 -12.97 -12.54
CA LYS A 155 0.71 -13.66 -13.69
C LYS A 155 0.80 -12.78 -14.94
N MET A 156 0.00 -11.71 -15.01
CA MET A 156 -0.03 -10.78 -16.13
C MET A 156 0.99 -9.64 -15.98
N ASP A 157 1.50 -9.42 -14.76
CA ASP A 157 2.49 -8.38 -14.50
C ASP A 157 3.86 -8.82 -15.02
N LYS A 158 4.53 -7.96 -15.80
CA LYS A 158 5.86 -8.23 -16.38
C LYS A 158 6.88 -8.64 -15.31
N VAL A 159 6.80 -7.96 -14.16
CA VAL A 159 7.59 -8.30 -12.96
C VAL A 159 6.60 -8.56 -11.83
N PRO A 160 6.32 -9.84 -11.49
CA PRO A 160 5.38 -10.18 -10.44
C PRO A 160 5.95 -9.86 -9.06
N ASN A 161 5.11 -9.38 -8.14
CA ASN A 161 5.52 -9.20 -6.74
C ASN A 161 5.86 -10.55 -6.09
N ARG A 162 6.91 -10.57 -5.27
CA ARG A 162 7.39 -11.77 -4.57
C ARG A 162 7.62 -11.48 -3.09
N GLY A 163 7.45 -12.51 -2.28
CA GLY A 163 7.63 -12.43 -0.83
C GLY A 163 6.51 -11.66 -0.12
N ILE A 164 6.61 -11.65 1.20
CA ILE A 164 5.70 -10.96 2.10
C ILE A 164 6.17 -9.52 2.24
N LYS A 165 5.31 -8.56 1.90
CA LYS A 165 5.61 -7.12 2.05
C LYS A 165 4.67 -6.39 2.99
N VAL A 166 3.47 -6.94 3.19
CA VAL A 166 2.46 -6.36 4.09
C VAL A 166 1.79 -7.48 4.87
N PHE A 167 1.50 -7.22 6.14
CA PHE A 167 0.54 -7.99 6.91
C PHE A 167 -0.77 -7.21 6.99
N HIS A 168 -1.86 -7.84 6.57
CA HIS A 168 -3.19 -7.26 6.60
C HIS A 168 -3.95 -7.84 7.78
N VAL A 169 -4.06 -7.08 8.87
CA VAL A 169 -4.77 -7.47 10.11
C VAL A 169 -6.20 -6.92 10.05
N GLY A 170 -7.17 -7.70 10.53
CA GLY A 170 -8.59 -7.34 10.42
C GLY A 170 -9.20 -7.70 9.06
N PHE A 171 -8.77 -8.81 8.45
CA PHE A 171 -9.13 -9.18 7.06
C PHE A 171 -10.62 -9.59 6.90
N LEU A 172 -10.92 -10.79 7.39
CA LEU A 172 -12.21 -11.45 7.65
C LEU A 172 -13.03 -10.83 8.76
N GLN A 173 -12.29 -10.73 9.83
CA GLN A 173 -12.69 -10.55 11.21
C GLN A 173 -11.54 -9.76 11.83
N SER A 174 -11.85 -8.97 12.85
CA SER A 174 -10.82 -8.33 13.65
C SER A 174 -10.80 -8.95 15.03
N ALA A 175 -9.63 -9.43 15.42
CA ALA A 175 -9.38 -10.01 16.72
C ALA A 175 -9.00 -8.98 17.80
N PHE A 176 -8.95 -7.69 17.43
CA PHE A 176 -8.44 -6.63 18.30
C PHE A 176 -9.27 -5.35 18.19
N LEU A 177 -9.39 -4.62 19.30
CA LEU A 177 -9.94 -3.26 19.37
C LEU A 177 -8.82 -2.26 19.64
N ASN A 178 -8.92 -1.08 19.03
CA ASN A 178 -8.01 0.03 19.27
C ASN A 178 -8.38 0.73 20.60
N LYS A 179 -7.61 0.56 21.66
CA LYS A 179 -7.82 1.20 22.96
C LYS A 179 -6.74 2.24 23.25
N GLY A 180 -7.12 3.31 23.95
CA GLY A 180 -6.20 4.41 24.25
C GLY A 180 -5.90 5.30 23.04
N LYS A 181 -4.82 6.08 23.13
CA LYS A 181 -4.44 7.06 22.08
C LYS A 181 -3.50 6.47 21.03
N GLU A 182 -2.78 5.43 21.39
CA GLU A 182 -1.73 4.82 20.58
C GLU A 182 -1.75 3.29 20.76
N GLY A 183 -1.23 2.56 19.78
CA GLY A 183 -1.06 1.12 19.83
C GLY A 183 0.32 0.68 19.34
N THR A 184 0.94 -0.30 19.97
CA THR A 184 2.26 -0.84 19.56
C THR A 184 2.09 -2.16 18.83
N ILE A 185 2.82 -2.33 17.72
CA ILE A 185 2.86 -3.58 16.96
C ILE A 185 4.31 -4.03 16.86
N ASN A 186 4.57 -5.29 17.18
CA ASN A 186 5.89 -5.89 17.01
C ASN A 186 5.83 -7.03 16.00
N VAL A 187 6.79 -7.05 15.08
CA VAL A 187 6.95 -8.12 14.09
C VAL A 187 8.30 -8.78 14.28
N ARG A 188 8.33 -10.12 14.28
CA ARG A 188 9.56 -10.92 14.36
C ARG A 188 9.52 -12.06 13.36
N PHE A 189 10.62 -12.27 12.64
CA PHE A 189 10.89 -13.47 11.85
C PHE A 189 11.88 -14.33 12.63
N ILE A 190 11.49 -15.55 12.95
CA ILE A 190 12.23 -16.45 13.85
C ILE A 190 12.53 -17.74 13.08
N ASP A 191 13.77 -18.20 13.11
CA ASP A 191 14.17 -19.44 12.46
C ASP A 191 13.82 -20.70 13.28
N GLY A 192 14.08 -21.89 12.72
CA GLY A 192 13.85 -23.17 13.41
C GLY A 192 14.71 -23.40 14.65
N LYS A 193 15.75 -22.60 14.88
CA LYS A 193 16.59 -22.62 16.10
C LYS A 193 16.14 -21.55 17.11
N SER A 194 14.96 -20.96 16.92
CA SER A 194 14.42 -19.87 17.74
C SER A 194 15.25 -18.59 17.74
N LYS A 195 16.15 -18.39 16.78
CA LYS A 195 16.90 -17.14 16.62
C LYS A 195 16.07 -16.16 15.79
N VAL A 196 15.99 -14.91 16.28
CA VAL A 196 15.37 -13.80 15.53
C VAL A 196 16.29 -13.45 14.36
N GLN A 197 15.73 -13.46 13.16
CA GLN A 197 16.41 -13.12 11.90
C GLN A 197 16.08 -11.69 11.46
N ALA A 198 14.86 -11.25 11.74
CA ALA A 198 14.41 -9.90 11.46
C ALA A 198 13.38 -9.45 12.49
N LYS A 199 13.40 -8.18 12.89
CA LYS A 199 12.43 -7.60 13.82
C LYS A 199 12.14 -6.13 13.53
N GLY A 200 11.00 -5.66 14.01
CA GLY A 200 10.64 -4.24 13.95
C GLY A 200 9.43 -3.95 14.82
N SER A 201 9.30 -2.70 15.23
CA SER A 201 8.18 -2.21 16.02
C SER A 201 7.66 -0.91 15.41
N TYR A 202 6.36 -0.65 15.58
CA TYR A 202 5.75 0.62 15.20
C TYR A 202 4.64 0.99 16.19
N THR A 203 4.57 2.26 16.53
CA THR A 203 3.51 2.84 17.35
C THR A 203 2.53 3.58 16.43
N VAL A 204 1.30 3.07 16.32
CA VAL A 204 0.22 3.71 15.57
C VAL A 204 -0.52 4.69 16.47
N ASN A 205 -0.66 5.93 16.02
CA ASN A 205 -1.53 6.91 16.66
C ASN A 205 -2.97 6.69 16.20
N PHE A 206 -3.88 6.39 17.12
CA PHE A 206 -5.28 6.19 16.79
C PHE A 206 -6.00 7.51 16.60
N LEU A 207 -6.89 7.55 15.63
CA LEU A 207 -7.72 8.73 15.35
C LEU A 207 -8.80 8.87 16.43
N ASP A 208 -8.95 10.08 16.97
CA ASP A 208 -10.03 10.41 17.92
C ASP A 208 -11.42 10.30 17.29
N LYS A 209 -11.52 10.61 15.99
CA LYS A 209 -12.75 10.54 15.21
C LYS A 209 -12.46 9.90 13.84
N PRO A 210 -13.44 9.21 13.24
CA PRO A 210 -13.34 8.76 11.86
C PRO A 210 -13.10 9.94 10.92
N ARG A 211 -12.43 9.68 9.80
CA ARG A 211 -12.26 10.62 8.69
C ARG A 211 -12.38 9.89 7.35
N PRO A 212 -12.54 10.59 6.23
CA PRO A 212 -12.51 9.95 4.92
C PRO A 212 -11.18 9.28 4.63
N HIS A 213 -11.22 8.16 3.90
CA HIS A 213 -10.03 7.36 3.59
C HIS A 213 -9.83 7.16 2.09
N ILE A 214 -8.62 7.43 1.62
CA ILE A 214 -8.10 6.96 0.33
C ILE A 214 -7.23 5.73 0.54
N LEU A 215 -7.51 4.68 -0.24
CA LEU A 215 -6.86 3.38 -0.11
C LEU A 215 -6.58 2.81 -1.50
N PRO A 216 -5.42 2.19 -1.76
CA PRO A 216 -5.15 1.59 -3.06
C PRO A 216 -6.07 0.38 -3.30
N THR A 217 -6.55 0.20 -4.53
CA THR A 217 -7.30 -1.00 -4.90
C THR A 217 -6.99 -1.41 -6.33
N ASN A 218 -6.67 -2.69 -6.51
CA ASN A 218 -6.41 -3.29 -7.82
C ASN A 218 -7.54 -4.23 -8.28
N PHE A 219 -8.65 -4.32 -7.54
CA PHE A 219 -9.75 -5.22 -7.90
C PHE A 219 -10.28 -5.01 -9.33
N PRO A 220 -10.47 -3.77 -9.83
CA PRO A 220 -10.97 -3.55 -11.20
C PRO A 220 -10.04 -4.09 -12.29
N ASN A 221 -8.74 -4.10 -12.02
CA ASN A 221 -7.70 -4.38 -13.01
C ASN A 221 -7.23 -5.83 -12.92
N LYS A 222 -8.15 -6.78 -12.69
CA LYS A 222 -7.84 -8.21 -12.48
C LYS A 222 -6.81 -8.45 -11.37
N VAL A 223 -6.71 -7.54 -10.40
CA VAL A 223 -5.72 -7.59 -9.31
C VAL A 223 -4.27 -7.43 -9.82
N ARG A 224 -4.07 -6.77 -10.96
CA ARG A 224 -2.74 -6.38 -11.47
C ARG A 224 -2.12 -5.28 -10.64
N ASN A 225 -0.79 -5.22 -10.64
CA ASN A 225 -0.08 -4.12 -10.03
C ASN A 225 -0.23 -2.85 -10.89
N HIS A 226 -1.04 -1.89 -10.40
CA HIS A 226 -1.17 -0.56 -11.01
C HIS A 226 -0.17 0.46 -10.45
N ASN A 227 0.71 0.01 -9.54
CA ASN A 227 1.83 0.77 -9.02
C ASN A 227 3.13 0.22 -9.64
N TRP A 228 4.22 0.98 -9.59
CA TRP A 228 5.50 0.58 -10.21
C TRP A 228 5.40 0.26 -11.72
N GLN A 229 4.47 0.92 -12.41
CA GLN A 229 4.32 0.77 -13.86
C GLN A 229 5.46 1.48 -14.58
N ARG A 230 6.01 0.82 -15.61
CA ARG A 230 7.10 1.33 -16.45
C ARG A 230 6.53 1.73 -17.80
N VAL A 231 6.78 2.96 -18.22
CA VAL A 231 6.21 3.55 -19.44
C VAL A 231 7.19 4.48 -20.13
N LYS A 232 6.99 4.71 -21.43
CA LYS A 232 7.74 5.74 -22.17
C LYS A 232 7.17 7.12 -21.89
N ALA A 233 7.99 8.16 -22.09
CA ALA A 233 7.52 9.54 -22.08
C ALA A 233 6.27 9.74 -22.96
N GLY A 234 5.31 10.54 -22.48
CA GLY A 234 4.04 10.81 -23.18
C GLY A 234 3.01 9.66 -23.16
N SER A 235 3.36 8.46 -22.67
CA SER A 235 2.40 7.37 -22.51
C SER A 235 1.32 7.72 -21.49
N VAL A 236 0.12 7.16 -21.65
CA VAL A 236 -0.99 7.38 -20.72
C VAL A 236 -1.40 6.05 -20.08
N LEU A 237 -1.30 5.96 -18.76
CA LEU A 237 -1.71 4.78 -18.01
C LEU A 237 -3.21 4.53 -18.18
N GLY A 238 -3.57 3.33 -18.63
CA GLY A 238 -4.95 2.94 -18.94
C GLY A 238 -5.35 3.12 -20.40
N LYS A 239 -4.54 3.82 -21.21
CA LYS A 239 -4.75 3.97 -22.66
C LYS A 239 -3.64 3.33 -23.49
N THR A 240 -2.39 3.46 -23.04
CA THR A 240 -1.25 2.81 -23.70
C THR A 240 -1.29 1.30 -23.48
N ALA A 241 -1.07 0.52 -24.54
CA ALA A 241 -1.11 -0.93 -24.50
C ALA A 241 -0.21 -1.52 -23.39
N GLY A 242 -0.73 -2.48 -22.63
CA GLY A 242 -0.02 -3.15 -21.53
C GLY A 242 -0.05 -2.41 -20.18
N THR A 243 -0.44 -1.13 -20.16
CA THR A 243 -0.65 -0.36 -18.93
C THR A 243 -2.04 -0.59 -18.35
N VAL A 244 -2.22 -0.27 -17.07
CA VAL A 244 -3.53 -0.23 -16.42
C VAL A 244 -3.77 1.16 -15.81
N PRO A 245 -5.02 1.64 -15.75
CA PRO A 245 -5.32 2.91 -15.10
C PRO A 245 -4.97 2.86 -13.61
N ILE A 246 -4.78 4.02 -13.02
CA ILE A 246 -4.66 4.14 -11.56
C ILE A 246 -6.05 3.98 -10.96
N THR A 247 -6.20 3.05 -10.02
CA THR A 247 -7.44 2.85 -9.29
C THR A 247 -7.22 2.99 -7.79
N LEU A 248 -8.18 3.60 -7.12
CA LEU A 248 -8.20 3.75 -5.66
C LEU A 248 -9.62 3.66 -5.14
N MET A 249 -9.71 3.28 -3.88
CA MET A 249 -10.94 3.19 -3.11
C MET A 249 -11.07 4.41 -2.21
N LEU A 250 -12.24 5.04 -2.25
CA LEU A 250 -12.63 6.15 -1.40
C LEU A 250 -13.69 5.65 -0.42
N TYR A 251 -13.39 5.73 0.87
CA TYR A 251 -14.38 5.59 1.93
C TYR A 251 -14.77 6.96 2.46
N ASP A 252 -16.06 7.11 2.70
CA ASP A 252 -16.57 8.25 3.44
C ASP A 252 -16.22 8.10 4.93
N ARG A 253 -16.37 9.18 5.70
CA ARG A 253 -16.18 9.15 7.15
C ARG A 253 -17.17 8.17 7.78
N ALA A 254 -16.67 7.16 8.50
CA ALA A 254 -17.51 6.23 9.23
C ALA A 254 -18.39 6.97 10.27
N THR A 255 -19.65 6.56 10.41
CA THR A 255 -20.63 7.16 11.33
C THR A 255 -21.16 6.14 12.34
N GLY A 256 -21.62 6.62 13.49
CA GLY A 256 -22.20 5.80 14.56
C GLY A 256 -21.18 5.36 15.61
N PRO A 257 -21.57 4.52 16.58
CA PRO A 257 -20.69 4.08 17.66
C PRO A 257 -19.56 3.19 17.13
N ALA A 258 -18.39 3.23 17.78
CA ALA A 258 -17.17 2.57 17.32
C ALA A 258 -17.35 1.07 17.01
N LYS A 259 -18.12 0.35 17.86
CA LYS A 259 -18.46 -1.08 17.67
C LYS A 259 -19.23 -1.38 16.37
N LYS A 260 -19.89 -0.39 15.76
CA LYS A 260 -20.62 -0.54 14.49
C LYS A 260 -19.80 -0.08 13.28
N MET A 261 -18.68 0.61 13.47
CA MET A 261 -17.88 1.16 12.37
C MET A 261 -17.22 0.08 11.50
N VAL A 262 -16.96 -1.12 12.04
CA VAL A 262 -16.43 -2.25 11.26
C VAL A 262 -17.36 -2.68 10.11
N LYS A 263 -18.66 -2.35 10.21
CA LYS A 263 -19.67 -2.64 9.17
C LYS A 263 -19.86 -1.47 8.19
N PHE A 264 -19.16 -0.36 8.37
CA PHE A 264 -19.32 0.82 7.52
C PHE A 264 -18.73 0.56 6.13
N LYS A 265 -19.55 0.77 5.10
CA LYS A 265 -19.23 0.43 3.70
C LYS A 265 -19.45 1.59 2.72
N ARG A 266 -19.85 2.77 3.20
CA ARG A 266 -20.17 3.88 2.30
C ARG A 266 -18.91 4.47 1.69
N GLY A 267 -18.93 4.65 0.38
CA GLY A 267 -17.88 5.34 -0.36
C GLY A 267 -18.22 6.78 -0.68
N ILE A 268 -17.20 7.56 -1.05
CA ILE A 268 -17.38 8.89 -1.62
C ILE A 268 -17.70 8.71 -3.11
N VAL A 269 -18.98 8.80 -3.48
CA VAL A 269 -19.47 8.69 -4.86
C VAL A 269 -19.48 10.08 -5.51
N GLY A 270 -19.26 10.13 -6.82
CA GLY A 270 -19.25 11.38 -7.60
C GLY A 270 -17.92 12.13 -7.53
N ALA A 271 -16.85 11.51 -7.02
CA ALA A 271 -15.54 12.15 -6.89
C ALA A 271 -14.65 11.89 -8.12
N GLY A 272 -13.86 12.89 -8.50
CA GLY A 272 -12.86 12.76 -9.54
C GLY A 272 -11.70 13.73 -9.34
N VAL A 273 -10.75 13.74 -10.28
CA VAL A 273 -9.58 14.62 -10.25
C VAL A 273 -9.61 15.58 -11.43
N LEU A 274 -9.52 16.87 -11.13
CA LEU A 274 -9.12 17.89 -12.09
C LEU A 274 -7.62 18.15 -11.93
N SER A 275 -6.86 17.97 -13.01
CA SER A 275 -5.43 18.27 -13.02
C SER A 275 -5.16 19.77 -12.89
N THR A 276 -3.95 20.14 -12.49
CA THR A 276 -3.53 21.55 -12.50
C THR A 276 -3.65 22.18 -13.89
N GLN A 277 -3.42 21.42 -14.96
CA GLN A 277 -3.61 21.88 -16.34
C GLN A 277 -5.08 22.18 -16.65
N GLN A 278 -6.01 21.33 -16.19
CA GLN A 278 -7.46 21.57 -16.33
C GLN A 278 -7.91 22.78 -15.51
N LEU A 279 -7.44 22.91 -14.28
CA LEU A 279 -7.75 24.05 -13.40
C LEU A 279 -7.30 25.39 -14.00
N ARG A 280 -6.10 25.42 -14.62
CA ARG A 280 -5.60 26.60 -15.34
C ARG A 280 -6.48 26.99 -16.53
N LYS A 281 -6.98 26.00 -17.30
CA LYS A 281 -7.86 26.26 -18.46
C LYS A 281 -9.18 26.93 -18.09
N ILE A 282 -9.67 26.70 -16.88
CA ILE A 282 -10.89 27.34 -16.35
C ILE A 282 -10.60 28.57 -15.47
N ASN A 283 -9.36 29.06 -15.48
CA ASN A 283 -8.89 30.19 -14.68
C ASN A 283 -9.19 30.03 -13.18
N TYR A 284 -9.13 28.80 -12.65
CA TYR A 284 -9.32 28.56 -11.23
C TYR A 284 -8.04 28.86 -10.45
N LYS A 285 -8.13 29.76 -9.47
CA LYS A 285 -7.03 30.08 -8.54
C LYS A 285 -7.19 29.26 -7.27
N LEU A 286 -6.17 28.45 -6.94
CA LEU A 286 -6.20 27.66 -5.70
C LEU A 286 -6.22 28.58 -4.48
N PRO A 287 -7.10 28.34 -3.50
CA PRO A 287 -7.01 28.94 -2.18
C PRO A 287 -5.68 28.61 -1.49
N SER A 288 -5.11 29.57 -0.74
CA SER A 288 -3.82 29.38 -0.07
C SER A 288 -3.78 28.18 0.87
N ALA A 289 -4.88 27.87 1.55
CA ALA A 289 -5.00 26.72 2.46
C ALA A 289 -4.73 25.36 1.80
N ILE A 290 -4.91 25.27 0.48
CA ILE A 290 -4.67 24.05 -0.32
C ILE A 290 -3.63 24.27 -1.42
N GLY A 291 -2.81 25.31 -1.29
CA GLY A 291 -1.81 25.70 -2.30
C GLY A 291 -0.70 24.68 -2.53
N HIS A 292 -0.51 23.73 -1.61
CA HIS A 292 0.46 22.64 -1.75
C HIS A 292 0.02 21.56 -2.75
N PHE A 293 -1.25 21.50 -3.14
CA PHE A 293 -1.77 20.59 -4.17
C PHE A 293 -1.39 21.03 -5.59
N ASN A 294 -0.11 20.88 -5.92
CA ASN A 294 0.48 21.30 -7.20
C ASN A 294 0.21 20.36 -8.39
N GLY A 295 -0.45 19.21 -8.17
CA GLY A 295 -0.79 18.22 -9.19
C GLY A 295 -2.25 18.28 -9.67
N GLY A 296 -3.16 18.84 -8.86
CA GLY A 296 -4.59 18.88 -9.14
C GLY A 296 -5.45 18.81 -7.88
N LEU A 297 -6.77 18.85 -8.04
CA LEU A 297 -7.75 18.79 -6.96
C LEU A 297 -8.62 17.53 -7.07
N ILE A 298 -8.94 16.93 -5.93
CA ILE A 298 -9.97 15.88 -5.82
C ILE A 298 -11.28 16.59 -5.49
N ILE A 299 -12.24 16.48 -6.38
CA ILE A 299 -13.51 17.22 -6.33
C ILE A 299 -14.65 16.22 -6.34
N LYS A 300 -15.65 16.45 -5.50
CA LYS A 300 -16.90 15.69 -5.45
C LYS A 300 -18.01 16.49 -6.11
N ASP A 301 -18.51 15.98 -7.22
CA ASP A 301 -19.72 16.44 -7.90
C ASP A 301 -20.88 16.50 -6.89
N LYS A 302 -21.29 17.71 -6.55
CA LYS A 302 -22.32 17.97 -5.52
C LYS A 302 -23.70 18.14 -6.16
N ASN A 303 -23.75 18.67 -7.37
CA ASN A 303 -24.99 18.97 -8.08
C ASN A 303 -25.51 17.79 -8.93
N GLY A 304 -24.67 16.76 -9.13
CA GLY A 304 -25.00 15.53 -9.84
C GLY A 304 -25.04 15.68 -11.36
N ASP A 305 -24.41 16.73 -11.91
CA ASP A 305 -24.41 16.99 -13.35
C ASP A 305 -23.39 16.16 -14.14
N GLY A 306 -22.56 15.36 -13.44
CA GLY A 306 -21.55 14.49 -14.01
C GLY A 306 -20.28 15.22 -14.47
N LYS A 307 -20.12 16.50 -14.12
CA LYS A 307 -18.94 17.32 -14.37
C LYS A 307 -18.25 17.64 -13.04
N LEU A 308 -17.08 18.23 -13.12
CA LEU A 308 -16.37 18.75 -11.95
C LEU A 308 -16.11 20.24 -12.17
N ASP A 309 -16.61 21.07 -11.27
CA ASP A 309 -16.32 22.49 -11.18
C ASP A 309 -15.94 22.86 -9.74
N PRO A 310 -14.68 23.22 -9.45
CA PRO A 310 -14.23 23.56 -8.10
C PRO A 310 -14.89 24.82 -7.51
N LYS A 311 -15.69 25.57 -8.28
CA LYS A 311 -16.46 26.72 -7.78
C LYS A 311 -17.82 26.32 -7.21
N THR A 312 -18.42 25.24 -7.71
CA THR A 312 -19.77 24.79 -7.30
C THR A 312 -19.75 23.46 -6.56
N ASP A 313 -18.78 22.61 -6.89
CA ASP A 313 -18.56 21.31 -6.27
C ASP A 313 -17.67 21.37 -5.04
N GLN A 314 -17.68 20.28 -4.28
CA GLN A 314 -16.92 20.20 -3.04
C GLN A 314 -15.49 19.75 -3.32
N ILE A 315 -14.50 20.58 -2.98
CA ILE A 315 -13.10 20.13 -2.91
C ILE A 315 -12.94 19.26 -1.67
N ILE A 316 -12.54 18.01 -1.87
CA ILE A 316 -12.38 17.03 -0.79
C ILE A 316 -10.91 16.62 -0.59
N GLY A 317 -9.99 17.17 -1.38
CA GLY A 317 -8.58 16.81 -1.37
C GLY A 317 -7.84 17.32 -2.60
N GLY A 318 -6.64 16.80 -2.81
CA GLY A 318 -5.83 17.14 -3.97
C GLY A 318 -4.71 16.17 -4.26
N VAL A 319 -3.89 16.55 -5.24
CA VAL A 319 -2.75 15.78 -5.74
C VAL A 319 -1.48 16.58 -5.50
N ILE A 320 -0.53 15.97 -4.80
CA ILE A 320 0.83 16.46 -4.63
C ILE A 320 1.70 15.72 -5.65
N GLY A 321 2.10 16.42 -6.70
CA GLY A 321 2.97 15.92 -7.74
C GLY A 321 4.43 15.91 -7.31
N SER A 322 5.09 14.77 -7.52
CA SER A 322 6.54 14.63 -7.46
C SER A 322 7.03 14.08 -8.80
N ALA A 323 7.96 14.78 -9.44
CA ALA A 323 8.52 14.42 -10.74
C ALA A 323 10.01 14.78 -10.80
N PRO A 324 10.79 14.22 -11.75
CA PRO A 324 12.17 14.60 -11.97
C PRO A 324 12.31 16.13 -12.20
N PRO A 325 13.43 16.76 -11.77
CA PRO A 325 13.66 18.17 -12.01
C PRO A 325 13.52 18.55 -13.49
N GLY A 326 12.75 19.61 -13.76
CA GLY A 326 12.50 20.09 -15.13
C GLY A 326 11.54 19.25 -15.97
N ALA A 327 10.94 18.18 -15.41
CA ALA A 327 9.92 17.40 -16.10
C ALA A 327 8.67 18.23 -16.42
N LYS A 328 8.16 18.07 -17.65
CA LYS A 328 6.94 18.70 -18.17
C LYS A 328 6.02 17.65 -18.79
N GLY A 329 4.74 18.00 -18.91
CA GLY A 329 3.72 17.18 -19.58
C GLY A 329 3.07 16.10 -18.71
N GLN A 330 3.58 15.85 -17.50
CA GLN A 330 2.93 14.96 -16.54
C GLN A 330 1.58 15.51 -16.08
N GLU A 331 0.58 14.63 -16.05
CA GLU A 331 -0.79 14.99 -15.69
C GLU A 331 -1.47 13.80 -15.02
N LEU A 332 -2.13 14.01 -13.87
CA LEU A 332 -3.05 13.06 -13.27
C LEU A 332 -4.46 13.65 -13.32
N LYS A 333 -5.41 12.91 -13.88
CA LYS A 333 -6.82 13.33 -13.97
C LYS A 333 -7.76 12.14 -13.91
N SER A 334 -9.04 12.41 -13.68
CA SER A 334 -10.08 11.39 -13.87
C SER A 334 -10.02 10.80 -15.26
N ALA A 335 -10.14 9.47 -15.34
CA ALA A 335 -10.22 8.77 -16.61
C ALA A 335 -11.45 9.22 -17.40
N SER A 336 -11.44 8.99 -18.71
CA SER A 336 -12.54 9.33 -19.60
C SER A 336 -13.01 8.11 -20.38
N GLU A 337 -14.31 7.88 -20.43
CA GLU A 337 -14.92 6.84 -21.27
C GLU A 337 -15.93 7.49 -22.21
N ASN A 338 -15.75 7.28 -23.52
CA ASN A 338 -16.60 7.88 -24.57
C ASN A 338 -16.77 9.40 -24.43
N GLY A 339 -15.67 10.09 -24.10
CA GLY A 339 -15.65 11.55 -23.90
C GLY A 339 -16.28 12.04 -22.60
N LYS A 340 -16.83 11.15 -21.75
CA LYS A 340 -17.38 11.48 -20.44
C LYS A 340 -16.38 11.21 -19.33
N LEU A 341 -16.38 12.07 -18.32
CA LEU A 341 -15.55 11.90 -17.14
C LEU A 341 -16.00 10.69 -16.31
N MET A 342 -15.07 9.85 -15.90
CA MET A 342 -15.33 8.76 -14.97
C MET A 342 -15.23 9.29 -13.54
N LEU A 343 -16.39 9.55 -12.94
CA LEU A 343 -16.50 9.84 -11.51
C LEU A 343 -16.52 8.56 -10.68
N SER A 344 -16.19 8.67 -9.41
CA SER A 344 -16.15 7.54 -8.51
C SER A 344 -17.55 6.93 -8.34
N VAL A 345 -17.62 5.61 -8.41
CA VAL A 345 -18.88 4.86 -8.27
C VAL A 345 -18.77 3.82 -7.16
N PRO A 346 -19.87 3.38 -6.53
CA PRO A 346 -19.82 2.34 -5.52
C PRO A 346 -19.04 1.11 -6.01
N ALA A 347 -18.13 0.58 -5.19
CA ALA A 347 -17.24 -0.50 -5.59
C ALA A 347 -18.01 -1.74 -6.11
N GLN A 348 -19.20 -2.00 -5.56
CA GLN A 348 -20.08 -3.08 -6.00
C GLN A 348 -20.57 -2.96 -7.45
N LYS A 349 -20.52 -1.76 -8.05
CA LYS A 349 -20.87 -1.58 -9.47
C LYS A 349 -19.75 -2.04 -10.40
N ILE A 350 -18.49 -1.99 -9.96
CA ILE A 350 -17.32 -2.40 -10.76
C ILE A 350 -16.91 -3.84 -10.45
N VAL A 351 -16.89 -4.20 -9.16
CA VAL A 351 -16.47 -5.51 -8.67
C VAL A 351 -17.51 -6.05 -7.70
N PRO A 352 -18.63 -6.66 -8.16
CA PRO A 352 -19.81 -6.93 -7.34
C PRO A 352 -19.53 -7.71 -6.05
N LYS A 353 -18.73 -8.77 -6.10
CA LYS A 353 -18.44 -9.60 -4.93
C LYS A 353 -17.52 -8.91 -3.92
N PRO A 354 -16.31 -8.43 -4.30
CA PRO A 354 -15.49 -7.61 -3.39
C PRO A 354 -16.18 -6.34 -2.91
N GLY A 355 -16.91 -5.67 -3.79
CA GLY A 355 -17.59 -4.40 -3.49
C GLY A 355 -18.75 -4.55 -2.50
N LYS A 356 -19.57 -5.61 -2.60
CA LYS A 356 -20.58 -5.92 -1.56
C LYS A 356 -19.92 -6.23 -0.21
N ARG A 357 -18.77 -6.87 -0.25
CA ARG A 357 -18.05 -7.30 0.94
C ARG A 357 -17.43 -6.14 1.69
N PHE A 358 -16.66 -5.30 1.00
CA PHE A 358 -15.82 -4.27 1.61
C PHE A 358 -16.42 -2.86 1.51
N GLY A 359 -17.23 -2.60 0.49
CA GLY A 359 -17.83 -1.28 0.27
C GLY A 359 -16.87 -0.31 -0.43
N GLY A 360 -17.03 0.96 -0.10
CA GLY A 360 -16.29 2.08 -0.69
C GLY A 360 -16.80 2.45 -2.09
N ALA A 361 -16.16 3.46 -2.67
CA ALA A 361 -16.33 3.87 -4.05
C ALA A 361 -14.99 3.77 -4.77
N ILE A 362 -14.99 3.43 -6.06
CA ILE A 362 -13.77 3.30 -6.84
C ILE A 362 -13.65 4.51 -7.74
N MET A 363 -12.52 5.22 -7.64
CA MET A 363 -12.12 6.28 -8.55
C MET A 363 -11.06 5.72 -9.51
N THR A 364 -11.22 6.00 -10.80
CA THR A 364 -10.33 5.56 -11.86
C THR A 364 -9.68 6.77 -12.51
N LEU A 365 -8.36 6.78 -12.56
CA LEU A 365 -7.54 7.88 -13.00
C LEU A 365 -6.62 7.46 -14.15
N GLU A 366 -6.32 8.42 -15.01
CA GLU A 366 -5.29 8.33 -16.02
C GLU A 366 -4.09 9.18 -15.61
N PHE A 367 -2.90 8.66 -15.85
CA PHE A 367 -1.66 9.41 -15.67
C PHE A 367 -0.93 9.52 -17.01
N THR A 368 -0.66 10.74 -17.44
CA THR A 368 0.20 11.03 -18.59
C THR A 368 1.64 11.13 -18.10
N ALA A 369 2.53 10.35 -18.70
CA ALA A 369 3.96 10.35 -18.40
C ALA A 369 4.63 11.64 -18.89
N GLY A 370 5.44 12.25 -18.02
CA GLY A 370 6.22 13.43 -18.37
C GLY A 370 7.31 13.15 -19.40
N ASN A 371 7.94 14.21 -19.88
CA ASN A 371 8.95 14.17 -20.94
C ASN A 371 10.38 13.82 -20.47
N LYS A 372 10.58 13.56 -19.18
CA LYS A 372 11.89 13.18 -18.61
C LYS A 372 11.84 11.79 -18.00
N PRO A 373 12.90 10.98 -18.14
CA PRO A 373 12.98 9.69 -17.47
C PRO A 373 13.12 9.87 -15.95
N GLY A 374 12.69 8.87 -15.19
CA GLY A 374 12.82 8.81 -13.73
C GLY A 374 11.52 8.49 -13.01
N PHE A 375 11.52 8.71 -11.69
CA PHE A 375 10.40 8.40 -10.81
C PHE A 375 9.40 9.56 -10.76
N TYR A 376 8.15 9.25 -11.07
CA TYR A 376 7.00 10.13 -10.85
C TYR A 376 6.18 9.54 -9.72
N ARG A 377 5.92 10.34 -8.69
CA ARG A 377 5.21 9.91 -7.49
C ARG A 377 4.05 10.84 -7.13
N PRO A 378 2.94 10.81 -7.88
CA PRO A 378 1.76 11.55 -7.48
C PRO A 378 1.21 10.97 -6.17
N THR A 379 1.06 11.85 -5.17
CA THR A 379 0.42 11.53 -3.89
C THR A 379 -0.96 12.13 -3.89
N LEU A 380 -1.99 11.30 -3.74
CA LEU A 380 -3.35 11.76 -3.55
C LEU A 380 -3.63 11.88 -2.07
N ALA A 381 -4.18 13.02 -1.67
CA ALA A 381 -4.50 13.34 -0.29
C ALA A 381 -5.96 13.80 -0.19
N LEU A 382 -6.73 13.19 0.71
CA LEU A 382 -8.02 13.75 1.13
C LEU A 382 -7.79 14.77 2.25
N LEU A 383 -8.62 15.80 2.33
CA LEU A 383 -8.65 16.69 3.49
C LEU A 383 -9.04 15.91 4.75
N ALA A 384 -8.50 16.31 5.90
CA ALA A 384 -8.87 15.72 7.18
C ALA A 384 -10.36 15.94 7.51
N ASP A 385 -10.88 17.12 7.15
CA ASP A 385 -12.31 17.44 7.10
C ASP A 385 -12.66 18.05 5.72
N PRO A 386 -13.45 17.35 4.88
CA PRO A 386 -13.85 17.87 3.56
C PRO A 386 -14.67 19.16 3.57
N ASN A 387 -15.16 19.61 4.73
CA ASN A 387 -15.88 20.87 4.86
C ASN A 387 -14.98 22.03 5.29
N ASP A 388 -13.69 21.79 5.53
CA ASP A 388 -12.71 22.77 5.96
C ASP A 388 -11.42 22.61 5.16
N LEU A 389 -11.18 23.54 4.23
CA LEU A 389 -9.98 23.57 3.40
C LEU A 389 -8.68 23.77 4.21
N SER A 390 -8.78 24.28 5.45
CA SER A 390 -7.63 24.48 6.34
C SER A 390 -7.33 23.27 7.23
N SER A 391 -8.16 22.21 7.17
CA SER A 391 -8.03 21.02 8.02
C SER A 391 -6.74 20.22 7.80
N GLY A 392 -5.97 20.55 6.76
CA GLY A 392 -4.76 19.84 6.36
C GLY A 392 -5.06 18.47 5.74
N ASP A 393 -3.99 17.72 5.49
CA ASP A 393 -4.08 16.41 4.85
C ASP A 393 -4.56 15.34 5.84
N GLY A 394 -5.57 14.58 5.44
CA GLY A 394 -6.15 13.46 6.16
C GLY A 394 -5.48 12.15 5.80
N SER A 395 -6.11 11.38 4.91
CA SER A 395 -5.55 10.14 4.39
C SER A 395 -4.83 10.39 3.06
N THR A 396 -3.70 9.71 2.87
CA THR A 396 -2.86 9.90 1.68
C THR A 396 -2.43 8.56 1.08
N TYR A 397 -2.25 8.51 -0.24
CA TYR A 397 -1.59 7.40 -0.90
C TYR A 397 -0.73 7.87 -2.07
N ALA A 398 0.52 7.41 -2.09
CA ALA A 398 1.49 7.72 -3.14
C ALA A 398 1.61 6.55 -4.13
N TYR A 399 1.57 6.89 -5.41
CA TYR A 399 1.92 5.97 -6.49
C TYR A 399 3.38 6.17 -6.89
N THR A 400 3.96 5.17 -7.56
CA THR A 400 5.27 5.20 -8.18
C THR A 400 5.11 4.77 -9.63
N ILE A 401 5.51 5.63 -10.54
CA ILE A 401 5.50 5.41 -11.98
C ILE A 401 6.91 5.69 -12.47
N ILE A 402 7.43 4.80 -13.32
CA ILE A 402 8.78 4.92 -13.86
C ILE A 402 8.63 5.28 -15.33
N VAL A 403 9.14 6.47 -15.68
CA VAL A 403 9.28 6.88 -17.07
C VAL A 403 10.67 6.45 -17.54
N GLU A 404 10.71 5.65 -18.60
CA GLU A 404 11.91 5.10 -19.23
C GLU A 404 12.43 6.01 -20.36
#